data_AF-A0A7X7LRH2-F1
#
_entry.id   AF-A0A7X7LRH2-F1
#
_cell.length_a   1.000
_cell.length_b   1.000
_cell.length_c   1.000
_cell.angle_alpha   90.00
_cell.angle_beta   90.00
_cell.angle_gamma   90.00
#
_symmetry.space_group_name_H-M   'P 1'
#
loop_
_entity.id
_entity.type
_entity.pdbx_description
1 polymer ?
#
loop_
_entity_poly.entity_id
_entity_poly.type
_entity_poly.pdbx_seq_one_letter_code
_entity_poly.pdbx_strand_id
1 'polypeptide(L)' 'MANKNTDGLRYPSIDELLKVVDSKYKLAYISAKRAKIIKQDNYSSVENKCVKPVGQALEEILAGKVSAEF' A
#
# COMPACT_ATOMS: atom_id res chain seq x y z
N MET A 1 -2.70 -1.95 22.06
CA MET A 1 -2.31 -0.85 21.14
C MET A 1 -1.49 -1.46 20.02
N ALA A 2 -1.99 -1.44 18.78
CA ALA A 2 -1.26 -1.99 17.64
C ALA A 2 0.01 -1.16 17.38
N ASN A 3 1.17 -1.81 17.35
CA ASN A 3 2.45 -1.17 17.06
C ASN A 3 2.46 -0.68 15.61
N LYS A 4 2.28 0.64 15.42
CA LYS A 4 2.31 1.27 14.11
C LYS A 4 3.76 1.34 13.60
N ASN A 5 3.98 0.93 12.36
CA ASN A 5 5.29 0.95 11.72
C ASN A 5 5.62 2.36 11.18
N THR A 6 6.64 2.98 11.77
CA THR A 6 7.16 4.31 11.39
C THR A 6 8.39 4.24 10.46
N ASP A 7 9.06 3.10 10.43
CA ASP A 7 10.29 2.84 9.66
C ASP A 7 10.03 2.68 8.15
N GLY A 8 8.77 2.41 7.78
CA GLY A 8 8.22 2.63 6.43
C GLY A 8 8.65 1.65 5.33
N LEU A 9 9.72 0.87 5.50
CA LEU A 9 10.26 0.00 4.44
C LEU A 9 10.22 -1.50 4.69
N ARG A 10 9.85 -1.95 5.89
CA ARG A 10 9.89 -3.37 6.25
C ARG A 10 8.58 -4.13 6.03
N TYR A 11 7.48 -3.44 5.75
CA TYR A 11 6.17 -4.06 5.61
C TYR A 11 5.26 -3.22 4.70
N PRO A 12 4.45 -3.86 3.85
CA PRO A 12 4.39 -5.30 3.58
C PRO A 12 5.58 -5.84 2.75
N SER A 13 5.74 -7.17 2.71
CA SER A 13 6.81 -7.82 1.93
C SER A 13 6.56 -7.69 0.42
N ILE A 14 7.62 -7.45 -0.35
CA ILE A 14 7.53 -7.30 -1.80
C ILE A 14 7.06 -8.59 -2.49
N ASP A 15 7.48 -9.76 -2.00
CA ASP A 15 7.07 -11.04 -2.58
C ASP A 15 5.56 -11.28 -2.44
N GLU A 16 4.96 -10.90 -1.31
CA GLU A 16 3.51 -10.99 -1.12
C GLU A 16 2.75 -10.02 -2.03
N LEU A 17 3.27 -8.79 -2.18
CA LEU A 17 2.69 -7.81 -3.09
C LEU A 17 2.72 -8.27 -4.55
N LEU A 18 3.79 -8.97 -4.95
CA LEU A 18 3.94 -9.48 -6.31
C LEU A 18 3.03 -10.68 -6.62
N LYS A 19 2.45 -11.33 -5.60
CA LYS A 19 1.37 -12.32 -5.81
C LYS A 19 0.05 -11.65 -6.19
N VAL A 20 -0.14 -10.39 -5.80
CA VAL A 20 -1.35 -9.60 -6.13
C VAL A 20 -1.15 -8.78 -7.40
N VAL A 21 0.05 -8.23 -7.60
CA VAL A 21 0.40 -7.42 -8.77
C VAL A 21 1.60 -8.05 -9.47
N ASP A 22 1.40 -8.53 -10.69
CA ASP A 22 2.37 -9.31 -11.47
C ASP A 22 3.68 -8.59 -11.84
N SER A 23 3.76 -7.27 -11.63
CA SER A 23 4.91 -6.46 -12.05
C SER A 23 5.31 -5.44 -10.99
N LYS A 24 6.63 -5.37 -10.72
CA LYS A 24 7.24 -4.36 -9.84
C LYS A 24 6.94 -2.94 -10.30
N TYR A 25 6.90 -2.69 -11.60
CA TYR A 25 6.60 -1.37 -12.17
C TYR A 25 5.13 -1.00 -11.96
N LYS A 26 4.21 -1.94 -12.20
CA LYS A 26 2.78 -1.76 -11.92
C LYS A 26 2.57 -1.49 -10.43
N LEU A 27 3.19 -2.28 -9.56
CA LEU A 27 3.13 -2.12 -8.11
C LEU A 27 3.59 -0.73 -7.68
N ALA A 28 4.75 -0.26 -8.16
CA ALA A 28 5.26 1.07 -7.85
C ALA A 28 4.30 2.18 -8.32
N TYR A 29 3.76 2.06 -9.54
CA TYR A 29 2.82 3.03 -10.09
C TYR A 29 1.51 3.09 -9.29
N ILE A 30 0.88 1.95 -9.03
CA ILE A 30 -0.38 1.84 -8.28
C ILE A 30 -0.19 2.39 -6.87
N SER A 31 0.88 1.98 -6.19
CA SER A 31 1.20 2.41 -4.83
C SER A 31 1.39 3.93 -4.76
N ALA A 32 2.13 4.52 -5.72
CA ALA A 32 2.35 5.96 -5.76
C ALA A 32 1.06 6.75 -6.02
N LYS A 33 0.22 6.28 -6.97
CA LYS A 33 -1.07 6.92 -7.27
C LYS A 33 -2.02 6.83 -6.07
N ARG A 34 -2.11 5.66 -5.44
CA ARG A 34 -2.98 5.46 -4.29
C ARG A 34 -2.50 6.21 -3.05
N ALA A 35 -1.20 6.25 -2.79
CA ALA A 35 -0.63 7.01 -1.68
C ALA A 35 -0.97 8.51 -1.76
N LYS A 36 -1.04 9.10 -2.96
CA LYS A 36 -1.48 10.49 -3.15
C LYS A 36 -2.94 10.69 -2.72
N ILE A 37 -3.82 9.76 -3.08
CA ILE A 37 -5.24 9.80 -2.70
C ILE A 37 -5.37 9.67 -1.19
N ILE A 38 -4.70 8.67 -0.57
CA ILE A 38 -4.71 8.50 0.89
C ILE A 38 -4.24 9.77 1.61
N LYS A 39 -3.19 10.42 1.10
CA LYS A 39 -2.68 11.67 1.67
C LYS A 39 -3.68 12.83 1.54
N GLN A 40 -4.44 12.88 0.45
CA GLN A 40 -5.42 13.93 0.19
C GLN A 40 -6.70 13.73 1.03
N ASP A 41 -7.27 12.54 0.97
CA ASP A 41 -8.52 12.19 1.66
C ASP A 41 -8.32 11.86 3.15
N ASN A 42 -7.07 11.71 3.60
CA ASN A 42 -6.70 11.22 4.94
C ASN A 42 -7.44 9.92 5.31
N TYR A 43 -7.71 9.10 4.30
CA TYR A 43 -8.53 7.90 4.40
C TYR A 43 -7.82 6.69 3.80
N SER A 44 -7.90 5.56 4.49
CA SER A 44 -7.52 4.25 3.97
C SER A 44 -8.66 3.25 4.18
N SER A 45 -8.82 2.35 3.21
CA SER A 45 -9.88 1.33 3.19
C SER A 45 -9.58 0.12 4.06
N VAL A 46 -8.43 0.08 4.74
CA VAL A 46 -8.00 -1.02 5.62
C VAL A 46 -7.43 -0.47 6.92
N GLU A 47 -7.43 -1.30 7.97
CA GLU A 47 -6.71 -0.95 9.20
C GLU A 47 -5.20 -1.06 8.94
N ASN A 48 -4.53 0.09 8.81
CA ASN A 48 -3.12 0.13 8.46
C ASN A 48 -2.21 -0.04 9.68
N LYS A 49 -1.16 -0.83 9.49
CA LYS A 49 0.00 -0.85 10.37
C LYS A 49 0.95 0.30 10.03
N CYS A 50 1.08 0.66 8.76
CA CYS A 50 1.96 1.73 8.32
C CYS A 50 1.33 3.11 8.55
N VAL A 51 2.14 4.05 9.03
CA VAL A 51 1.71 5.45 9.20
C VAL A 51 1.86 6.25 7.91
N LYS A 52 2.85 5.90 7.07
CA LYS A 52 3.14 6.63 5.83
C LYS A 52 2.13 6.24 4.74
N PRO A 53 1.62 7.19 3.93
CA PRO A 53 0.63 6.91 2.88
C PRO A 53 1.05 5.83 1.88
N VAL A 54 2.34 5.73 1.58
CA VAL A 54 2.87 4.68 0.70
C VAL A 54 2.73 3.30 1.33
N GLY A 55 3.04 3.16 2.61
CA GLY A 55 2.84 1.89 3.33
C GLY A 55 1.36 1.52 3.41
N GLN A 56 0.48 2.50 3.67
CA GLN A 56 -0.97 2.29 3.68
C GLN A 56 -1.49 1.81 2.32
N ALA A 57 -1.01 2.42 1.23
CA ALA A 57 -1.35 1.99 -0.13
C ALA A 57 -0.89 0.56 -0.42
N LEU A 58 0.31 0.17 0.01
CA LEU A 58 0.80 -1.19 -0.15
C LEU A 58 -0.04 -2.20 0.65
N GLU A 59 -0.51 -1.83 1.84
CA GLU A 59 -1.41 -2.67 2.65
C GLU A 59 -2.77 -2.86 1.98
N GLU A 60 -3.32 -1.82 1.36
CA GLU A 60 -4.57 -1.94 0.59
C GLU A 60 -4.42 -2.80 -0.67
N ILE A 61 -3.28 -2.70 -1.36
CA ILE A 61 -2.95 -3.58 -2.49
C ILE A 61 -2.87 -5.03 -2.01
N LEU A 62 -2.16 -5.29 -0.91
CA LEU A 62 -2.07 -6.64 -0.34
C LEU A 62 -3.45 -7.20 0.07
N ALA A 63 -4.35 -6.34 0.54
CA ALA A 63 -5.73 -6.71 0.87
C ALA A 63 -6.66 -6.84 -0.35
N GLY A 64 -6.16 -6.65 -1.57
CA GLY A 64 -6.96 -6.70 -2.80
C GLY A 64 -8.00 -5.58 -2.91
N LYS A 65 -7.84 -4.47 -2.17
CA LYS A 65 -8.77 -3.33 -2.17
C LYS A 65 -8.44 -2.29 -3.23
N VAL A 66 -7.31 -2.45 -3.92
CA VAL A 66 -6.84 -1.54 -4.97
C VAL A 66 -6.44 -2.38 -6.17
N SER A 67 -7.05 -2.07 -7.32
CA SER A 67 -6.69 -2.59 -8.63
C SER A 67 -6.46 -1.43 -9.58
N ALA A 68 -5.65 -1.65 -10.61
CA ALA A 68 -5.53 -0.74 -11.74
C ALA A 68 -5.61 -1.54 -13.03
N GLU A 69 -6.41 -1.04 -13.96
CA GLU A 69 -6.46 -1.50 -15.33
C GLU A 69 -5.43 -0.69 -16.13
N PHE A 70 -4.64 -1.37 -16.95
CA PHE A 70 -3.58 -0.81 -17.78
C PHE A 70 -3.89 -1.06 -19.25
#